data_AF-A0A837JBS7-F1
#
_entry.id   AF-A0A837JBS7-F1
#
_cell.length_a   1.000
_cell.length_b   1.000
_cell.length_c   1.000
_cell.angle_alpha   90.00
_cell.angle_beta   90.00
_cell.angle_gamma   90.00
#
_symmetry.space_group_name_H-M   'P 1'
#
loop_
_entity.id
_entity.type
_entity.pdbx_description
1 polymer ?
#
loop_
_entity_poly.entity_id
_entity_poly.type
_entity_poly.pdbx_seq_one_letter_code
_entity_poly.pdbx_strand_id
1 'polypeptide(L)'
;MTQAQQTYKKSLIQKIQIVKHNVFIDDEQRKEFMLSRFGVDSTTKLSIDELKLLLDFCNRNVSDIPVSKATEAQLHKINTLWLDKAKNKSREAMCFFVSKIAKRQVGFINELRKDEATKIIVALEIL
;
A
#
# COMPACT_ATOMS: atom_id res chain seq x y z
N MET A 1 -4.12 -16.14 16.30
CA MET A 1 -3.31 -17.00 15.40
C MET A 1 -2.82 -18.20 16.19
N THR A 2 -2.97 -19.41 15.65
CA THR A 2 -2.46 -20.64 16.28
C THR A 2 -0.95 -20.77 16.12
N GLN A 3 -0.30 -21.64 16.90
CA GLN A 3 1.13 -21.94 16.75
C GLN A 3 1.46 -22.44 15.33
N ALA A 4 0.62 -23.30 14.78
CA ALA A 4 0.78 -23.80 13.41
C ALA A 4 0.74 -22.66 12.38
N GLN A 5 -0.17 -21.69 12.55
CA GLN A 5 -0.25 -20.51 11.68
C GLN A 5 0.99 -19.61 11.80
N GLN A 6 1.54 -19.43 13.00
CA GLN A 6 2.78 -18.67 13.20
C GLN A 6 3.97 -19.34 12.51
N THR A 7 4.12 -20.66 12.67
CA THR A 7 5.17 -21.44 11.99
C THR A 7 5.04 -21.34 10.48
N TYR A 8 3.82 -21.46 9.94
CA TYR A 8 3.57 -21.33 8.52
C TYR A 8 3.85 -19.91 7.99
N LYS A 9 3.44 -18.87 8.73
CA LYS A 9 3.76 -17.48 8.40
C LYS A 9 5.27 -17.26 8.31
N LYS A 10 6.03 -17.79 9.27
CA LYS A 10 7.50 -17.69 9.29
C LYS A 10 8.13 -18.40 8.10
N SER A 11 7.64 -19.58 7.72
CA SER A 11 8.18 -20.31 6.56
C SER A 11 7.92 -19.59 5.24
N LEU A 12 6.76 -18.95 5.08
CA LEU A 12 6.47 -18.09 3.91
C LEU A 12 7.43 -16.92 3.81
N ILE A 13 7.69 -16.21 4.92
CA ILE A 13 8.65 -15.11 4.95
C ILE A 13 10.05 -15.58 4.54
N GLN A 14 10.50 -16.73 5.06
CA GLN A 14 11.79 -17.31 4.70
C GLN A 14 11.88 -17.63 3.20
N LYS A 15 10.84 -18.24 2.62
CA LYS A 15 10.78 -18.51 1.18
C LYS A 15 10.89 -17.23 0.36
N ILE A 16 10.14 -16.19 0.73
CA ILE A 16 10.20 -14.88 0.05
C ILE A 16 11.61 -14.30 0.10
N GLN A 17 12.32 -14.38 1.24
CA GLN A 17 13.70 -13.87 1.31
C GLN A 17 14.65 -14.56 0.33
N ILE A 18 14.43 -15.84 0.05
CA ILE A 18 15.23 -16.59 -0.93
C ILE A 18 14.92 -16.10 -2.35
N VAL A 19 13.65 -15.90 -2.70
CA VAL A 19 13.24 -15.64 -4.10
C VAL A 19 13.01 -14.15 -4.44
N LYS A 20 13.08 -13.23 -3.46
CA LYS A 20 12.77 -11.80 -3.67
C LYS A 20 13.60 -11.15 -4.79
N HIS A 21 14.84 -11.58 -4.97
CA HIS A 21 15.77 -11.05 -5.97
C HIS A 21 15.36 -11.34 -7.42
N ASN A 22 14.42 -12.27 -7.63
CA ASN A 22 13.86 -12.54 -8.96
C ASN A 22 13.08 -11.34 -9.51
N VAL A 23 12.60 -10.46 -8.64
CA VAL A 23 11.70 -9.36 -8.98
C VAL A 23 12.21 -8.01 -8.45
N PHE A 24 12.78 -8.00 -7.25
CA PHE A 24 13.25 -6.77 -6.61
C PHE A 24 14.77 -6.65 -6.70
N ILE A 25 15.24 -5.48 -7.12
CA ILE A 25 16.67 -5.12 -7.17
C ILE A 25 17.22 -4.98 -5.75
N ASP A 26 16.47 -4.34 -4.86
CA ASP A 26 16.85 -4.10 -3.48
C ASP A 26 15.65 -4.13 -2.51
N ASP A 27 15.93 -3.94 -1.23
CA ASP A 27 14.92 -3.96 -0.18
C ASP A 27 14.03 -2.70 -0.15
N GLU A 28 14.49 -1.57 -0.69
CA GLU A 28 13.68 -0.35 -0.77
C GLU A 28 12.61 -0.48 -1.87
N GLN A 29 12.98 -0.98 -3.06
CA GLN A 29 12.02 -1.30 -4.12
C GLN A 29 10.97 -2.32 -3.63
N ARG A 30 11.41 -3.35 -2.89
CA ARG A 30 10.49 -4.31 -2.28
C ARG A 30 9.54 -3.64 -1.29
N LYS A 31 10.05 -2.74 -0.45
CA LYS A 31 9.25 -2.00 0.54
C LYS A 31 8.25 -1.06 -0.14
N GLU A 32 8.66 -0.32 -1.18
CA GLU A 32 7.76 0.53 -1.97
C GLU A 32 6.66 -0.30 -2.65
N PHE A 33 7.03 -1.43 -3.24
CA PHE A 33 6.07 -2.37 -3.81
C PHE A 33 5.07 -2.84 -2.76
N MET A 34 5.54 -3.29 -1.60
CA MET A 34 4.67 -3.75 -0.52
C MET A 34 3.76 -2.63 0.02
N LEU A 35 4.28 -1.41 0.15
CA LEU A 35 3.47 -0.26 0.52
C LEU A 35 2.39 0.00 -0.53
N SER A 36 2.71 -0.09 -1.83
CA SER A 36 1.75 0.12 -2.90
C SER A 36 0.64 -0.93 -2.95
N ARG A 37 0.95 -2.20 -2.67
CA ARG A 37 0.01 -3.33 -2.82
C ARG A 37 -0.75 -3.66 -1.55
N PHE A 38 -0.10 -3.57 -0.40
CA PHE A 38 -0.61 -4.04 0.89
C PHE A 38 -0.68 -2.94 1.96
N GLY A 39 -0.07 -1.77 1.72
CA GLY A 39 -0.04 -0.68 2.71
C GLY A 39 0.86 -0.95 3.91
N VAL A 40 1.77 -1.91 3.81
CA VAL A 40 2.76 -2.22 4.86
C VAL A 40 4.17 -2.24 4.28
N ASP A 41 5.13 -1.94 5.14
CA ASP A 41 6.56 -1.79 4.80
C ASP A 41 7.40 -3.06 5.10
N SER A 42 6.79 -4.11 5.67
CA SER A 42 7.51 -5.30 6.12
C SER A 42 6.67 -6.56 5.99
N THR A 43 7.31 -7.66 5.60
CA THR A 43 6.69 -8.99 5.45
C THR A 43 6.17 -9.53 6.78
N THR A 44 6.69 -9.06 7.91
CA THR A 44 6.18 -9.44 9.23
C THR A 44 4.78 -8.90 9.51
N LYS A 45 4.41 -7.78 8.87
CA LYS A 45 3.10 -7.12 8.99
C LYS A 45 2.03 -7.70 8.05
N LEU A 46 2.43 -8.42 7.00
CA LEU A 46 1.50 -9.07 6.08
C LEU A 46 0.73 -10.22 6.76
N SER A 47 -0.50 -10.45 6.34
CA SER A 47 -1.26 -11.67 6.62
C SER A 47 -0.69 -12.88 5.88
N ILE A 48 -1.14 -14.08 6.24
CA ILE A 48 -0.71 -15.32 5.55
C ILE A 48 -1.11 -15.28 4.06
N ASP A 49 -2.29 -14.77 3.74
CA ASP A 49 -2.77 -14.76 2.35
C ASP A 49 -2.04 -13.72 1.50
N GLU A 50 -1.73 -12.54 2.07
CA GLU A 50 -0.87 -11.56 1.39
C GLU A 50 0.56 -12.07 1.20
N LEU A 51 1.09 -12.86 2.15
CA LEU A 51 2.39 -13.52 1.99
C LEU A 51 2.39 -14.55 0.87
N LYS A 52 1.29 -15.30 0.68
CA LYS A 52 1.15 -16.22 -0.47
C LYS A 52 1.16 -15.44 -1.79
N LEU A 53 0.38 -14.35 -1.88
CA LEU A 53 0.35 -13.49 -3.07
C LEU A 53 1.74 -12.91 -3.40
N LEU A 54 2.44 -12.40 -2.38
CA LEU A 54 3.80 -11.88 -2.56
C LEU A 54 4.78 -12.98 -3.00
N LEU A 55 4.67 -14.19 -2.42
CA LEU A 55 5.51 -15.32 -2.81
C LEU A 55 5.26 -15.76 -4.25
N ASP A 56 3.99 -15.85 -4.69
CA ASP A 56 3.65 -16.18 -6.08
C ASP A 56 4.18 -15.14 -7.06
N PHE A 57 4.09 -13.86 -6.71
CA PHE A 57 4.67 -12.78 -7.48
C PHE A 57 6.21 -12.89 -7.55
N CYS A 58 6.90 -13.11 -6.42
CA CYS A 58 8.35 -13.31 -6.41
C CYS A 58 8.81 -14.56 -7.17
N ASN A 59 7.98 -15.60 -7.24
CA ASN A 59 8.22 -16.79 -8.06
C ASN A 59 7.90 -16.58 -9.54
N ARG A 60 7.39 -15.41 -9.93
CA ARG A 60 6.89 -15.11 -11.29
C ARG A 60 5.75 -16.03 -11.74
N ASN A 61 5.00 -16.59 -10.79
CA ASN A 61 3.77 -17.33 -11.07
C ASN A 61 2.65 -16.40 -11.53
N VAL A 62 2.69 -15.14 -11.09
CA VAL A 62 1.78 -14.06 -11.50
C VAL A 62 2.59 -12.83 -11.93
N SER A 63 2.04 -12.05 -12.86
CA SER A 63 2.67 -10.84 -13.36
C SER A 63 2.44 -9.62 -12.48
N ASP A 64 1.38 -9.61 -11.66
CA ASP A 64 1.08 -8.53 -10.71
C ASP A 64 0.15 -9.02 -9.58
N ILE A 65 0.05 -8.22 -8.51
CA ILE A 65 -0.85 -8.43 -7.38
C ILE A 65 -2.02 -7.45 -7.48
N PRO A 66 -3.28 -7.92 -7.57
CA PRO A 66 -4.46 -7.06 -7.63
C PRO A 66 -4.55 -6.12 -6.42
N VAL A 67 -5.02 -4.89 -6.67
CA VAL A 67 -5.15 -3.85 -5.65
C VAL A 67 -6.58 -3.33 -5.63
N SER A 68 -7.18 -3.25 -4.44
CA SER A 68 -8.45 -2.55 -4.26
C SER A 68 -8.23 -1.04 -4.32
N LYS A 69 -8.52 -0.45 -5.49
CA LYS A 69 -8.39 0.99 -5.71
C LYS A 69 -9.45 1.79 -4.95
N ALA A 70 -9.14 3.04 -4.67
CA ALA A 70 -10.09 4.00 -4.15
C ALA A 70 -11.30 4.12 -5.08
N THR A 71 -12.49 4.15 -4.49
CA THR A 71 -13.74 4.33 -5.24
C THR A 71 -13.90 5.78 -5.70
N GLU A 72 -14.66 6.01 -6.76
CA GLU A 72 -14.96 7.36 -7.25
C GLU A 72 -15.56 8.27 -6.15
N ALA A 73 -16.44 7.70 -5.31
CA ALA A 73 -17.01 8.42 -4.17
C ALA A 73 -15.94 8.86 -3.15
N GLN A 74 -14.95 8.01 -2.86
CA GLN A 74 -13.84 8.37 -1.98
C GLN A 74 -12.97 9.47 -2.61
N LEU A 75 -12.64 9.35 -3.90
CA LEU A 75 -11.84 10.35 -4.62
C LEU A 75 -12.56 11.70 -4.66
N HIS A 76 -13.87 11.68 -4.93
CA HIS A 76 -14.70 12.88 -4.90
C HIS A 76 -14.69 13.52 -3.51
N LYS A 77 -14.91 12.73 -2.45
CA LYS A 77 -14.89 13.23 -1.07
C LYS A 77 -13.54 13.85 -0.69
N ILE A 78 -12.41 13.23 -1.08
CA ILE A 78 -11.07 13.77 -0.87
C ILE A 78 -10.93 15.15 -1.54
N ASN A 79 -11.31 15.25 -2.82
CA ASN A 79 -11.24 16.52 -3.55
C ASN A 79 -12.11 17.61 -2.89
N THR A 80 -13.35 17.28 -2.52
CA THR A 80 -14.26 18.23 -1.87
C THR A 80 -13.68 18.72 -0.54
N LEU A 81 -13.21 17.81 0.32
CA LEU A 81 -12.62 18.19 1.61
C LEU A 81 -11.34 19.02 1.43
N TRP A 82 -10.49 18.68 0.46
CA TRP A 82 -9.28 19.44 0.17
C TRP A 82 -9.60 20.87 -0.28
N LEU A 83 -10.55 21.03 -1.21
CA LEU A 83 -10.97 22.34 -1.70
C LEU A 83 -11.69 23.18 -0.63
N ASP A 84 -12.36 22.54 0.33
CA ASP A 84 -13.00 23.25 1.43
C ASP A 84 -11.98 23.72 2.47
N LYS A 85 -11.07 22.84 2.90
CA LYS A 85 -10.28 23.03 4.11
C LYS A 85 -8.83 23.44 3.89
N ALA A 86 -8.23 23.09 2.76
CA ALA A 86 -6.81 23.31 2.56
C ALA A 86 -6.51 24.81 2.35
N LYS A 87 -5.51 25.32 3.09
CA LYS A 87 -4.97 26.67 2.88
C LYS A 87 -4.34 26.81 1.49
N ASN A 88 -3.53 25.83 1.10
CA ASN A 88 -2.96 25.72 -0.24
C ASN A 88 -3.67 24.62 -1.03
N LYS A 89 -4.42 25.02 -2.06
CA LYS A 89 -5.24 24.12 -2.88
C LYS A 89 -4.50 23.58 -4.11
N SER A 90 -3.19 23.83 -4.23
CA SER A 90 -2.42 23.33 -5.38
C SER A 90 -2.39 21.80 -5.40
N ARG A 91 -2.22 21.24 -6.59
CA ARG A 91 -2.14 19.80 -6.78
C ARG A 91 -0.91 19.23 -6.09
N GLU A 92 0.21 19.94 -6.13
CA GLU A 92 1.47 19.56 -5.49
C GLU A 92 1.30 19.44 -3.98
N ALA A 93 0.61 20.41 -3.36
CA ALA A 93 0.31 20.38 -1.93
C ALA A 93 -0.59 19.18 -1.57
N MET A 94 -1.60 18.88 -2.40
CA MET A 94 -2.44 17.70 -2.22
C MET A 94 -1.61 16.42 -2.31
N CYS A 95 -0.80 16.27 -3.37
CA CYS A 95 0.06 15.11 -3.58
C CYS A 95 1.04 14.91 -2.42
N PHE A 96 1.63 15.99 -1.89
CA PHE A 96 2.50 15.94 -0.72
C PHE A 96 1.75 15.44 0.53
N PHE A 97 0.56 16.00 0.80
CA PHE A 97 -0.26 15.59 1.93
C PHE A 97 -0.67 14.11 1.86
N VAL A 98 -1.20 13.66 0.72
CA VAL A 98 -1.62 12.27 0.55
C VAL A 98 -0.42 11.31 0.58
N SER A 99 0.73 11.70 0.02
CA SER A 99 1.96 10.88 0.07
C SER A 99 2.43 10.66 1.51
N LYS A 100 2.33 11.70 2.37
CA LYS A 100 2.68 11.60 3.79
C LYS A 100 1.81 10.58 4.52
N ILE A 101 0.51 10.54 4.24
CA ILE A 101 -0.43 9.60 4.88
C ILE A 101 -0.26 8.19 4.31
N ALA A 102 -0.10 8.06 3.00
CA ALA A 102 0.11 6.79 2.31
C ALA A 102 1.50 6.18 2.58
N LYS A 103 2.45 6.97 3.08
CA LYS A 103 3.86 6.60 3.33
C LYS A 103 4.60 6.12 2.09
N ARG A 104 4.14 6.55 0.92
CA ARG A 104 4.75 6.30 -0.39
C ARG A 104 4.51 7.51 -1.27
N GLN A 105 5.29 7.65 -2.33
CA GLN A 105 5.02 8.68 -3.33
C GLN A 105 3.68 8.39 -4.03
N VAL A 106 2.81 9.40 -4.07
CA VAL A 106 1.52 9.38 -4.77
C VAL A 106 1.52 10.57 -5.72
N GLY A 107 1.55 10.30 -7.03
CA GLY A 107 1.55 11.35 -8.05
C GLY A 107 0.14 11.89 -8.32
N PHE A 108 -0.86 11.05 -8.11
CA PHE A 108 -2.27 11.34 -8.36
C PHE A 108 -3.16 10.57 -7.38
N ILE A 109 -4.27 11.17 -6.94
CA ILE A 109 -5.17 10.53 -5.98
C ILE A 109 -5.88 9.28 -6.52
N ASN A 110 -5.99 9.12 -7.85
CA ASN A 110 -6.56 7.91 -8.47
C ASN A 110 -5.67 6.67 -8.33
N GLU A 111 -4.41 6.85 -7.93
CA GLU A 111 -3.47 5.77 -7.58
C GLU A 111 -3.67 5.25 -6.16
N LEU A 112 -4.54 5.90 -5.37
CA LEU A 112 -4.77 5.51 -3.98
C LEU A 112 -5.48 4.16 -3.91
N ARG A 113 -5.08 3.38 -2.90
CA ARG A 113 -5.87 2.24 -2.46
C ARG A 113 -7.09 2.70 -1.69
N LYS A 114 -8.08 1.82 -1.61
CA LYS A 114 -9.29 2.03 -0.83
C LYS A 114 -9.00 2.35 0.63
N ASP A 115 -8.04 1.67 1.25
CA ASP A 115 -7.66 1.90 2.65
C ASP A 115 -6.92 3.23 2.85
N GLU A 116 -6.05 3.61 1.91
CA GLU A 116 -5.35 4.90 1.92
C GLU A 116 -6.36 6.04 1.80
N ALA A 117 -7.30 5.94 0.87
CA ALA A 117 -8.32 6.95 0.66
C ALA A 117 -9.17 7.16 1.92
N THR A 118 -9.56 6.08 2.62
CA THR A 118 -10.26 6.20 3.90
C THR A 118 -9.43 6.94 4.95
N LYS A 119 -8.14 6.60 5.11
CA LYS A 119 -7.24 7.28 6.06
C LYS A 119 -7.06 8.77 5.72
N ILE A 120 -6.98 9.09 4.43
CA ILE A 120 -6.85 10.46 3.93
C ILE A 120 -8.13 11.26 4.22
N ILE A 121 -9.32 10.68 3.97
CA ILE A 121 -10.60 11.33 4.28
C ILE A 121 -10.67 11.68 5.77
N VAL A 122 -10.35 10.73 6.66
CA VAL A 122 -10.33 10.97 8.11
C VAL A 122 -9.35 12.08 8.48
N ALA A 123 -8.15 12.09 7.89
CA ALA A 123 -7.16 13.13 8.14
C ALA A 123 -7.61 14.51 7.64
N LEU A 124 -8.38 14.58 6.55
CA LEU A 124 -8.96 15.82 6.04
C LEU A 124 -10.14 16.28 6.88
N GLU A 125 -10.92 15.39 7.49
CA GLU A 125 -12.04 15.75 8.37
C GLU A 125 -11.58 16.47 9.63
N ILE A 126 -10.32 16.26 10.07
CA ILE A 126 -9.71 16.93 11.22
C ILE A 126 -8.72 18.06 10.84
N LEU A 127 -8.49 18.28 9.54
CA LEU A 127 -7.73 19.41 8.99
C LEU A 127 -8.50 20.72 9.18
#